data_AF-A0A6L4A7E1-F1
#
_entry.id   AF-A0A6L4A7E1-F1
#
_cell.length_a   1.000
_cell.length_b   1.000
_cell.length_c   1.000
_cell.angle_alpha   90.00
_cell.angle_beta   90.00
_cell.angle_gamma   90.00
#
_symmetry.space_group_name_H-M   'P 1'
#
loop_
_entity.id
_entity.type
_entity.pdbx_description
1 polymer ?
#
loop_
_entity_poly.entity_id
_entity_poly.type
_entity_poly.pdbx_seq_one_letter_code
_entity_poly.pdbx_strand_id
1 'polypeptide(L)'
;MNKKNAFSVTPSTIIRLILVGVFDVAVVSLIRQLLDDGNYPLSGILGVVIVIITLCFSLEKMRYYRWLGVSLAATTLFVLYPILYT
;
A
#
# COMPACT_ATOMS: atom_id res chain seq x y z
N MET A 1 19.14 -8.95 -31.86
CA MET A 1 18.57 -9.07 -30.49
C MET A 1 18.03 -7.70 -30.08
N ASN A 2 16.73 -7.46 -30.26
CA ASN A 2 16.12 -6.12 -30.17
C ASN A 2 15.20 -6.05 -28.94
N LYS A 3 15.72 -5.56 -27.81
CA LYS A 3 14.96 -5.26 -26.59
C LYS A 3 14.20 -3.95 -26.80
N LYS A 4 13.05 -3.97 -27.49
CA LYS A 4 12.15 -2.82 -27.56
C LYS A 4 10.92 -3.07 -26.71
N ASN A 5 10.94 -2.49 -25.52
CA ASN A 5 9.79 -1.89 -24.84
C ASN A 5 8.56 -2.79 -24.65
N ALA A 6 8.65 -3.75 -23.73
CA ALA A 6 7.52 -4.54 -23.24
C ALA A 6 6.69 -3.81 -22.16
N PHE A 7 6.52 -2.48 -22.27
CA PHE A 7 5.58 -1.73 -21.45
C PHE A 7 4.43 -1.31 -22.36
N SER A 8 3.55 -2.26 -22.68
CA SER A 8 2.27 -1.95 -23.30
C SER A 8 1.44 -1.20 -22.27
N VAL A 9 1.56 0.13 -22.25
CA VAL A 9 0.82 1.02 -21.37
C VAL A 9 -0.65 0.90 -21.73
N THR A 10 -1.31 -0.06 -21.08
CA THR A 10 -2.75 -0.23 -21.22
C THR A 10 -3.38 0.87 -20.37
N PRO A 11 -4.43 1.57 -20.82
CA PRO A 11 -5.08 2.64 -20.04
C PRO A 11 -5.48 2.17 -18.62
N SER A 12 -5.77 0.88 -18.44
CA SER A 12 -6.03 0.26 -17.15
C SER A 12 -4.84 0.28 -16.18
N THR A 13 -3.60 0.21 -16.66
CA THR A 13 -2.39 0.30 -15.82
C THR A 13 -2.18 1.73 -15.33
N ILE A 14 -2.44 2.72 -16.17
CA ILE A 14 -2.31 4.15 -15.82
C ILE A 14 -3.31 4.53 -14.74
N ILE A 15 -4.59 4.18 -14.92
CA ILE A 15 -5.65 4.46 -13.94
C ILE A 15 -5.31 3.81 -12.60
N ARG A 16 -4.83 2.57 -12.61
CA ARG A 16 -4.42 1.87 -11.38
C ARG A 16 -3.29 2.62 -10.67
N LEU A 17 -2.27 3.05 -11.39
CA LEU A 17 -1.12 3.74 -10.82
C LEU A 17 -1.53 5.09 -10.20
N ILE A 18 -2.41 5.84 -10.88
CA ILE A 18 -2.97 7.10 -10.36
C ILE A 18 -3.74 6.82 -9.07
N LEU A 19 -4.61 5.81 -9.05
CA LEU A 19 -5.44 5.50 -7.90
C LEU A 19 -4.60 5.08 -6.67
N VAL A 20 -3.54 4.29 -6.90
CA VAL A 20 -2.56 3.94 -5.87
C VAL A 20 -1.79 5.17 -5.40
N GLY A 21 -1.37 6.04 -6.31
CA GLY A 21 -0.67 7.27 -5.94
C GLY A 21 -1.52 8.22 -5.09
N VAL A 22 -2.80 8.39 -5.44
CA VAL A 22 -3.75 9.19 -4.64
C VAL A 22 -3.96 8.57 -3.26
N PHE A 23 -4.12 7.24 -3.21
CA PHE A 23 -4.24 6.51 -1.95
C PHE A 23 -3.00 6.68 -1.07
N ASP A 24 -1.79 6.56 -1.64
CA ASP A 24 -0.54 6.74 -0.90
C ASP A 24 -0.43 8.13 -0.30
N VAL A 25 -0.78 9.18 -1.07
CA VAL A 25 -0.80 10.55 -0.56
C VAL A 25 -1.76 10.71 0.61
N ALA A 26 -2.97 10.14 0.51
CA ALA A 26 -3.96 10.19 1.57
C ALA A 26 -3.45 9.50 2.84
N VAL A 27 -2.88 8.30 2.72
CA VAL A 27 -2.37 7.54 3.87
C VAL A 27 -1.14 8.20 4.49
N VAL A 28 -0.21 8.74 3.68
CA VAL A 28 0.94 9.50 4.20
C VAL A 28 0.48 10.75 4.95
N SER A 29 -0.56 11.43 4.45
CA SER A 29 -1.13 12.59 5.16
C SER A 29 -1.74 12.21 6.51
N LEU A 30 -2.39 11.04 6.58
CA LEU A 30 -2.93 10.48 7.82
C LEU A 30 -1.82 10.11 8.79
N ILE A 31 -0.76 9.43 8.32
CA ILE A 31 0.41 9.08 9.14
C ILE A 31 1.04 10.35 9.76
N ARG A 32 1.15 11.45 9.01
CA ARG A 32 1.64 12.72 9.56
C ARG A 32 0.76 13.25 10.69
N GLN A 33 -0.56 13.26 10.50
CA GLN A 33 -1.50 13.69 11.55
C GLN A 33 -1.36 12.82 12.81
N LEU A 34 -1.25 11.48 12.65
CA LEU A 34 -1.07 10.57 13.78
C LEU A 34 0.25 10.78 14.52
N LEU A 35 1.32 11.15 13.81
CA LEU A 35 2.60 11.49 14.42
C LEU A 35 2.50 12.79 15.22
N ASP A 36 1.79 13.80 14.68
CA ASP A 36 1.54 15.07 15.38
C ASP A 36 0.68 14.87 16.64
N ASP A 37 -0.28 13.94 16.58
CA ASP A 37 -1.11 13.52 17.73
C ASP A 37 -0.35 12.65 18.76
N GLY A 38 0.91 12.31 18.50
CA GLY A 38 1.74 11.47 19.38
C GLY A 38 1.39 9.98 19.36
N ASN A 39 0.57 9.54 18.40
CA ASN A 39 0.12 8.14 18.28
C ASN A 39 1.09 7.32 17.41
N TYR A 40 2.34 7.22 17.89
CA TYR A 40 3.42 6.49 17.24
C TYR A 40 3.08 5.03 16.88
N PRO A 41 2.41 4.23 17.74
CA PRO A 41 2.02 2.86 17.45
C PRO A 41 1.27 2.68 16.13
N LEU A 42 0.24 3.50 15.96
CA LEU A 42 -0.70 3.41 14.87
C LEU A 42 -0.06 3.94 13.58
N SER A 43 0.76 4.99 13.68
CA SER A 43 1.51 5.55 12.56
C SER A 43 2.48 4.53 11.96
N GLY A 44 3.17 3.74 12.80
CA GLY A 44 4.12 2.72 12.36
C GLY A 44 3.41 1.60 11.59
N ILE A 45 2.28 1.13 12.10
CA ILE A 45 1.48 0.06 11.46
C ILE A 45 0.89 0.52 10.14
N LEU A 46 0.33 1.74 10.10
CA LEU A 46 -0.14 2.34 8.85
C LEU A 46 1.00 2.46 7.83
N GLY A 47 2.21 2.77 8.29
CA GLY A 47 3.45 2.75 7.48
C GLY A 47 3.79 1.37 6.90
N VAL A 48 3.58 0.29 7.64
CA VAL A 48 3.77 -1.07 7.11
C VAL A 48 2.67 -1.42 6.10
N VAL A 49 1.42 -1.07 6.42
CA VAL A 49 0.26 -1.32 5.55
C VAL A 49 0.40 -0.65 4.19
N ILE A 50 0.79 0.63 4.17
CA ILE A 50 0.97 1.37 2.92
C ILE A 50 2.04 0.71 2.05
N VAL A 51 3.18 0.32 2.62
CA VAL A 51 4.26 -0.35 1.88
C VAL A 51 3.78 -1.66 1.25
N ILE A 52 3.00 -2.46 1.97
CA ILE A 52 2.44 -3.72 1.45
C ILE A 52 1.51 -3.45 0.27
N ILE A 53 0.62 -2.46 0.40
CA ILE A 53 -0.34 -2.09 -0.64
C ILE A 53 0.39 -1.54 -1.87
N THR A 54 1.31 -0.59 -1.70
CA THR A 54 2.10 -0.02 -2.78
C THR A 54 2.87 -1.11 -3.52
N LEU A 55 3.52 -2.05 -2.82
CA LEU A 55 4.23 -3.16 -3.45
C LEU A 55 3.31 -4.09 -4.25
N CYS A 56 2.15 -4.45 -3.69
CA CYS A 56 1.20 -5.35 -4.36
C CYS A 56 0.57 -4.73 -5.61
N PHE A 57 0.35 -3.42 -5.61
CA PHE A 57 -0.31 -2.73 -6.72
C PHE A 57 0.65 -2.15 -7.76
N SER A 58 1.89 -1.82 -7.37
CA SER A 58 2.93 -1.31 -8.25
C SER A 58 3.52 -2.42 -9.13
N LEU A 59 3.81 -3.59 -8.57
CA LEU A 59 4.40 -4.70 -9.31
C LEU A 59 3.36 -5.46 -10.16
N GLU A 60 3.55 -5.48 -11.48
CA GLU A 60 2.67 -6.26 -12.39
C GLU A 60 2.72 -7.76 -12.10
N LYS A 61 3.88 -8.28 -11.70
CA LYS A 61 4.09 -9.67 -11.30
C LYS A 61 3.26 -10.08 -10.07
N MET A 62 2.88 -9.10 -9.23
CA MET A 62 2.10 -9.32 -8.02
C MET A 62 0.58 -9.18 -8.23
N ARG A 63 0.10 -9.11 -9.48
CA ARG A 63 -1.32 -8.92 -9.78
C ARG A 63 -2.25 -9.94 -9.11
N TYR A 64 -1.83 -11.20 -9.01
CA TYR A 64 -2.60 -12.25 -8.32
C TYR A 64 -2.63 -12.06 -6.79
N TYR A 65 -1.57 -11.46 -6.22
CA TYR A 65 -1.43 -11.24 -4.78
C TYR A 65 -2.08 -9.94 -4.29
N ARG A 66 -2.76 -9.16 -5.15
CA ARG A 66 -3.41 -7.91 -4.72
C ARG A 66 -4.44 -8.12 -3.62
N TRP A 67 -5.27 -9.16 -3.76
CA TRP A 67 -6.24 -9.55 -2.74
C TRP A 67 -5.54 -10.00 -1.46
N LEU A 68 -4.41 -10.70 -1.58
CA LEU A 68 -3.59 -11.10 -0.44
C LEU A 68 -3.03 -9.87 0.28
N GLY A 69 -2.52 -8.87 -0.44
CA GLY A 69 -2.04 -7.62 0.14
C GLY A 69 -3.12 -6.88 0.93
N VAL A 70 -4.36 -6.84 0.43
CA VAL A 70 -5.50 -6.26 1.14
C VAL A 70 -5.82 -7.05 2.41
N SER A 71 -5.85 -8.39 2.34
CA SER A 71 -6.05 -9.24 3.51
C SER A 71 -4.93 -9.07 4.53
N LEU A 72 -3.67 -8.98 4.09
CA LEU A 72 -2.51 -8.80 4.96
C LEU A 72 -2.57 -7.45 5.69
N ALA A 73 -2.97 -6.40 4.97
CA ALA A 73 -3.20 -5.07 5.53
C ALA A 73 -4.30 -5.13 6.61
N ALA A 74 -5.43 -5.78 6.31
CA ALA A 74 -6.52 -5.94 7.28
C ALA A 74 -6.09 -6.73 8.52
N THR A 75 -5.40 -7.86 8.35
CA THR A 75 -4.85 -8.64 9.47
C THR A 75 -3.87 -7.82 10.30
N THR A 76 -3.03 -7.02 9.64
CA THR A 76 -2.06 -6.16 10.33
C THR A 76 -2.78 -5.09 11.18
N LEU A 77 -3.84 -4.48 10.65
CA LEU A 77 -4.56 -3.40 11.31
C LEU A 77 -5.51 -3.88 12.42
N PHE A 78 -6.18 -5.02 12.23
CA PHE A 78 -7.24 -5.50 13.12
C PHE A 78 -6.83 -6.66 14.03
N VAL A 79 -5.78 -7.40 13.68
CA VAL A 79 -5.31 -8.55 14.47
C VAL A 79 -3.98 -8.22 15.12
N LEU A 80 -2.96 -7.85 14.33
CA LEU A 80 -1.63 -7.59 14.89
C LEU A 80 -1.60 -6.33 15.74
N TYR A 81 -2.28 -5.26 15.34
CA TYR A 81 -2.32 -4.02 16.14
C TYR A 81 -2.82 -4.25 17.57
N PRO A 82 -4.03 -4.80 17.83
CA PRO A 82 -4.45 -5.01 19.20
C PRO A 82 -3.49 -5.95 19.94
N ILE A 83 -3.06 -7.07 19.35
CA ILE A 83 -2.14 -8.02 20.01
C ILE A 83 -0.84 -7.35 20.50
N LEU A 84 -0.29 -6.38 19.77
CA LEU A 84 0.95 -5.71 20.13
C LEU A 84 0.77 -4.58 21.17
N TYR A 85 -0.45 -4.09 21.35
CA TYR A 85 -0.74 -2.89 22.14
C TYR A 85 -1.84 -3.08 23.21
N THR A 86 -2.40 -4.28 23.34
CA THR A 86 -3.17 -4.77 24.50
C THR A 86 -2.30 -5.64 25.38
#